data_AF-A0A1X6NC31-F1
#
_entry.id   AF-A0A1X6NC31-F1
#
_cell.length_a   1.000
_cell.length_b   1.000
_cell.length_c   1.000
_cell.angle_alpha   90.00
_cell.angle_beta   90.00
_cell.angle_gamma   90.00
#
_symmetry.space_group_name_H-M   'P 1'
#
loop_
_entity.id
_entity.type
_entity.pdbx_description
1 polymer ?
#
loop_
_entity_poly.entity_id
_entity_poly.type
_entity_poly.pdbx_seq_one_letter_code
_entity_poly.pdbx_strand_id
1 'polypeptide(L)' 'PSQKTFRTKRILAKAARQNRPIPQWFRLKSDTKIQYNAKRRHWRRTKLNI' A
#
# COMPACT_ATOMS: atom_id res chain seq x y z
N PRO A 1 -14.42 2.76 14.36
CA PRO A 1 -15.59 3.65 14.18
C PRO A 1 -16.28 3.48 12.82
N SER A 2 -17.59 3.24 12.84
CA SER A 2 -18.45 3.15 11.64
C SER A 2 -18.60 4.52 10.97
N GLN A 3 -18.91 5.55 11.76
CA GLN A 3 -18.91 6.94 11.29
C GLN A 3 -17.48 7.49 11.26
N LYS A 4 -17.07 8.05 10.12
CA LYS A 4 -15.73 8.59 9.88
C LYS A 4 -15.83 9.87 9.07
N THR A 5 -14.96 10.84 9.36
CA THR A 5 -14.82 12.06 8.56
C THR A 5 -14.31 11.72 7.15
N PHE A 6 -14.58 12.62 6.19
CA PHE A 6 -14.09 12.46 4.82
C PHE A 6 -12.56 12.41 4.75
N ARG A 7 -11.85 13.18 5.59
CA ARG A 7 -10.38 13.17 5.66
C ARG A 7 -9.84 11.78 5.98
N THR A 8 -10.38 11.12 7.01
CA THR A 8 -9.98 9.75 7.38
C THR A 8 -10.30 8.76 6.26
N LYS A 9 -11.48 8.86 5.62
CA LYS A 9 -11.86 8.01 4.49
C LYS A 9 -10.88 8.14 3.32
N ARG A 10 -10.46 9.37 2.96
CA ARG A 10 -9.47 9.59 1.90
C ARG A 10 -8.12 8.94 2.21
N ILE A 11 -7.64 9.06 3.44
CA ILE A 11 -6.36 8.45 3.84
C ILE A 11 -6.45 6.92 3.78
N LEU A 12 -7.54 6.34 4.29
CA LEU A 12 -7.80 4.90 4.22
C LEU A 12 -7.86 4.40 2.76
N ALA A 13 -8.55 5.12 1.88
CA ALA A 13 -8.64 4.79 0.47
C ALA A 13 -7.27 4.82 -0.23
N LYS A 14 -6.44 5.83 0.07
CA LYS A 14 -5.06 5.91 -0.45
C LYS A 14 -4.21 4.74 0.07
N ALA A 15 -4.28 4.44 1.36
CA ALA A 15 -3.53 3.34 1.97
C ALA A 15 -3.95 1.97 1.41
N ALA A 16 -5.24 1.78 1.11
CA ALA A 16 -5.73 0.59 0.43
C ALA A 16 -5.14 0.46 -0.99
N ARG A 17 -5.13 1.55 -1.77
CA ARG A 17 -4.59 1.58 -3.13
C ARG A 17 -3.07 1.34 -3.17
N GLN A 18 -2.33 1.83 -2.17
CA GLN A 18 -0.89 1.62 -2.05
C GLN A 18 -0.52 0.17 -1.71
N ASN A 19 -1.42 -0.58 -1.06
CA ASN A 19 -1.13 -1.92 -0.55
C ASN A 19 -1.23 -3.02 -1.63
N ARG A 20 -0.41 -2.91 -2.68
CA ARG A 20 -0.38 -3.84 -3.81
C ARG A 20 1.03 -4.42 -4.04
N PRO A 21 1.15 -5.64 -4.58
CA PRO A 21 2.44 -6.17 -5.03
C PRO A 21 2.97 -5.37 -6.24
N ILE A 22 4.25 -5.57 -6.56
CA ILE A 22 4.84 -5.00 -7.78
C ILE A 22 4.24 -5.71 -9.00
N PRO A 23 3.90 -4.98 -10.08
CA PRO A 23 3.43 -5.59 -11.32
C PRO A 23 4.47 -6.54 -11.92
N GLN A 24 4.03 -7.67 -12.48
CA GLN A 24 4.95 -8.69 -13.01
C GLN A 24 5.84 -8.18 -14.14
N TRP A 25 5.27 -7.43 -15.09
CA TRP A 25 6.03 -6.86 -16.20
C TRP A 25 7.17 -5.93 -15.75
N PHE A 26 7.06 -5.30 -14.58
CA PHE A 26 8.12 -4.43 -14.06
C PHE A 26 9.38 -5.23 -13.71
N ARG A 27 9.22 -6.50 -13.30
CA ARG A 27 10.35 -7.41 -13.02
C ARG A 27 11.15 -7.77 -14.27
N LEU A 28 10.54 -7.64 -15.45
CA LEU A 28 11.15 -7.96 -16.73
C LEU A 28 11.93 -6.77 -17.31
N LYS A 29 11.90 -5.60 -16.66
CA LYS A 29 12.71 -4.46 -17.08
C LYS A 29 14.18 -4.71 -16.79
N SER A 30 15.02 -4.43 -17.79
CA SER A 30 16.48 -4.38 -17.63
C SER A 30 16.89 -3.41 -16.52
N ASP A 31 18.00 -3.74 -15.85
CA ASP A 31 18.64 -2.93 -14.79
C ASP A 31 17.76 -2.60 -13.57
N THR A 32 16.70 -3.38 -13.32
CA THR A 32 15.88 -3.22 -12.11
C THR A 32 16.31 -4.15 -10.98
N LYS A 33 16.73 -3.57 -9.85
CA LYS A 33 17.09 -4.31 -8.62
C LYS A 33 15.89 -4.58 -7.71
N ILE A 34 14.71 -4.03 -8.02
CA ILE A 34 13.54 -4.06 -7.13
C ILE A 34 12.75 -5.36 -7.35
N GLN A 35 12.80 -6.26 -6.37
CA GLN A 35 12.13 -7.58 -6.45
C GLN A 35 10.70 -7.57 -5.89
N TYR A 36 10.45 -6.84 -4.81
CA TYR A 36 9.15 -6.78 -4.14
C TYR A 36 8.88 -5.40 -3.54
N ASN A 37 7.61 -5.13 -3.21
CA ASN A 37 7.22 -3.88 -2.56
C ASN A 37 7.55 -3.96 -1.07
N ALA A 38 8.73 -3.45 -0.67
CA ALA A 38 9.16 -3.39 0.72
C ALA A 38 8.22 -2.54 1.61
N LYS A 39 7.47 -1.61 1.02
CA LYS A 39 6.52 -0.73 1.73
C LYS A 39 5.11 -1.34 1.82
N ARG A 40 4.93 -2.61 1.44
CA ARG A 40 3.64 -3.31 1.56
C ARG A 40 3.27 -3.48 3.03
N ARG A 41 2.02 -3.20 3.39
CA ARG A 41 1.57 -3.16 4.78
C ARG A 41 0.55 -4.25 5.08
N HIS A 42 0.72 -4.95 6.19
CA HIS A 42 -0.30 -5.86 6.73
C HIS A 42 -1.00 -5.24 7.94
N TRP A 43 -2.33 -5.31 7.98
CA TRP A 43 -3.14 -4.61 8.98
C TRP A 43 -3.00 -5.14 10.42
N ARG A 44 -2.58 -6.40 10.58
CA ARG A 44 -2.26 -6.96 11.90
C ARG A 44 -0.86 -6.58 12.39
N ARG A 45 0.12 -6.43 11.48
CA ARG A 45 1.53 -6.18 11.83
C ARG A 45 1.85 -4.70 12.05
N THR A 46 1.31 -3.80 11.21
CA THR A 46 1.62 -2.37 11.29
C THR A 46 0.35 -1.52 11.13
N LYS A 47 0.10 -0.66 12.12
CA LYS A 47 -1.04 0.26 12.16
C LYS A 47 -0.73 1.56 11.41
N LEU A 48 -1.77 2.26 10.98
CA LEU A 48 -1.68 3.48 10.15
C LEU A 48 -1.59 4.77 10.97
N ASN A 49 -1.77 4.70 12.30
CA ASN A 49 -1.72 5.83 13.23
C ASN A 49 -2.44 7.09 12.71
N ILE A 50 -3.75 6.94 12.45
CA ILE A 50 -4.66 7.95 11.87
C ILE A 50 -5.93 8.07 12.70
#